data_AF-A0A954UHB5-F1
#
_entry.id   AF-A0A954UHB5-F1
#
_cell.length_a   1.000
_cell.length_b   1.000
_cell.length_c   1.000
_cell.angle_alpha   90.00
_cell.angle_beta   90.00
_cell.angle_gamma   90.00
#
_symmetry.space_group_name_H-M   'P 1'
#
loop_
_entity.id
_entity.type
_entity.pdbx_description
1 polymer ?
#
loop_
_entity_poly.entity_id
_entity_poly.type
_entity_poly.pdbx_seq_one_letter_code
_entity_poly.pdbx_strand_id
1 'polypeptide(L)' 'QVSRFVQDYNERRLHSAIGYVTPLDKLLGRDGEIFAARDHKLDEARKRRAVRRQEARQVV' A
#
# COMPACT_ATOMS: atom_id res chain seq x y z
N GLN A 1 0.57 15.37 -25.90
CA GLN A 1 0.80 16.61 -25.12
C GLN A 1 1.55 16.27 -23.85
N VAL A 2 2.54 17.08 -23.48
CA VAL A 2 3.37 16.90 -22.27
C VAL A 2 2.54 16.99 -20.99
N SER A 3 1.53 17.86 -20.94
CA SER A 3 0.70 18.07 -19.75
C SER A 3 0.04 16.80 -19.23
N ARG A 4 -0.46 15.94 -20.14
CA ARG A 4 -1.06 14.65 -19.76
C ARG A 4 -0.03 13.70 -19.14
N PHE A 5 1.19 13.68 -19.68
CA PHE A 5 2.26 12.86 -19.11
C PHE A 5 2.63 13.32 -17.70
N VAL A 6 2.76 14.64 -17.50
CA VAL A 6 3.08 15.22 -16.18
C VAL A 6 2.00 14.88 -15.16
N GLN A 7 0.72 15.00 -15.54
CA GLN A 7 -0.39 14.66 -14.67
C GLN A 7 -0.37 13.18 -14.26
N ASP A 8 -0.24 12.26 -15.23
CA ASP A 8 -0.17 10.82 -14.95
C ASP A 8 1.00 10.47 -14.03
N TYR A 9 2.15 11.06 -14.28
CA TYR A 9 3.35 10.80 -13.49
C TYR A 9 3.16 11.23 -12.03
N ASN A 10 2.60 12.43 -11.80
CA ASN A 10 2.46 12.98 -10.46
C ASN A 10 1.28 12.39 -9.67
N GLU A 11 0.15 12.14 -10.33
CA GLU A 11 -1.11 11.82 -9.65
C GLU A 11 -1.45 10.32 -9.67
N ARG A 12 -0.91 9.54 -10.62
CA ARG A 12 -1.31 8.13 -10.81
C ARG A 12 -0.18 7.13 -10.62
N ARG A 13 1.04 7.46 -11.03
CA ARG A 13 2.16 6.51 -11.00
C ARG A 13 2.68 6.32 -9.58
N LEU A 14 2.68 5.07 -9.10
CA LEU A 14 3.36 4.70 -7.86
C LEU A 14 4.85 4.50 -8.11
N HIS A 15 5.70 5.07 -7.25
CA HIS A 15 7.14 5.05 -7.45
C HIS A 15 7.88 4.30 -6.33
N SER A 16 8.65 3.28 -6.69
CA SER A 16 9.41 2.42 -5.76
C SER A 16 10.37 3.17 -4.84
N ALA A 17 11.09 4.17 -5.36
CA ALA A 17 12.02 5.00 -4.58
C ALA A 17 11.37 5.77 -3.42
N ILE A 18 10.04 5.98 -3.46
CA ILE A 18 9.26 6.63 -2.41
C ILE A 18 8.22 5.69 -1.78
N GLY A 19 8.51 4.38 -1.78
CA GLY A 19 7.66 3.40 -1.10
C GLY A 19 6.35 3.09 -1.83
N TYR A 20 6.34 3.19 -3.16
CA TYR A 20 5.13 3.02 -3.99
C TYR A 20 4.02 3.99 -3.57
N VAL A 21 4.37 5.25 -3.37
CA VAL A 21 3.46 6.39 -3.22
C VAL A 21 3.50 7.21 -4.51
N THR A 22 2.45 8.01 -4.78
CA THR A 22 2.47 8.94 -5.91
C THR A 22 3.42 10.11 -5.60
N PRO A 23 4.09 10.72 -6.60
CA PRO A 23 4.90 11.91 -6.37
C PRO A 23 4.10 13.05 -5.72
N LEU A 24 2.83 13.24 -6.07
CA LEU A 24 1.98 14.27 -5.47
C LEU A 24 1.73 14.00 -3.97
N ASP A 25 1.37 12.78 -3.58
CA ASP A 25 1.11 12.47 -2.17
C ASP A 25 2.37 12.58 -1.32
N LYS A 26 3.54 12.23 -1.90
CA LYS A 26 4.84 12.44 -1.23
C LYS A 26 5.16 13.92 -1.07
N LEU A 27 4.90 14.74 -2.10
CA LEU A 27 5.08 16.19 -2.03
C LEU A 27 4.16 16.81 -0.96
N LEU A 28 2.95 16.30 -0.81
CA LEU A 28 1.98 16.73 0.20
C LEU A 28 2.21 16.12 1.59
N GLY A 29 3.24 15.28 1.78
CA GLY A 29 3.57 14.65 3.07
C GLY A 29 2.54 13.62 3.56
N ARG A 30 1.73 13.05 2.66
CA ARG A 30 0.66 12.09 3.00
C ARG A 30 1.14 10.64 3.08
N ASP A 31 2.40 10.40 2.77
CA ASP A 31 3.01 9.07 2.75
C ASP A 31 2.94 8.37 4.12
N GLY A 32 3.06 9.12 5.22
CA GLY A 32 2.92 8.57 6.58
C GLY A 32 1.55 7.91 6.82
N GLU A 33 0.45 8.60 6.49
CA GLU A 33 -0.90 8.07 6.62
C GLU A 33 -1.13 6.86 5.70
N ILE A 34 -0.60 6.93 4.47
CA ILE A 34 -0.69 5.83 3.49
C ILE A 34 0.04 4.59 4.02
N PHE A 35 1.23 4.74 4.61
CA PHE A 35 1.97 3.62 5.19
C PHE A 35 1.25 3.03 6.39
N ALA A 36 0.75 3.87 7.31
CA ALA A 36 0.00 3.40 8.47
C ALA A 36 -1.25 2.57 8.06
N ALA A 37 -2.00 3.04 7.06
CA ALA A 37 -3.16 2.31 6.54
C ALA A 37 -2.77 0.96 5.89
N ARG A 38 -1.64 0.91 5.19
CA ARG A 38 -1.11 -0.32 4.58
C ARG A 38 -0.69 -1.33 5.64
N ASP A 39 0.02 -0.89 6.66
CA ASP A 39 0.49 -1.76 7.75
C ASP A 39 -0.69 -2.37 8.50
N HIS A 40 -1.70 -1.56 8.84
CA HIS A 40 -2.94 -2.05 9.46
C HIS A 40 -3.61 -3.13 8.61
N LYS A 41 -3.74 -2.92 7.29
CA LYS A 41 -4.33 -3.91 6.38
C LYS A 41 -3.52 -5.22 6.34
N LEU A 42 -2.19 -5.12 6.34
CA LEU A 42 -1.30 -6.28 6.32
C LEU A 42 -1.36 -7.06 7.63
N ASP A 43 -1.42 -6.39 8.77
CA ASP A 43 -1.57 -7.02 10.08
C ASP A 43 -2.87 -7.79 10.21
N GLU A 44 -3.98 -7.18 9.79
CA GLU A 44 -5.27 -7.87 9.75
C GLU A 44 -5.24 -9.10 8.82
N ALA A 45 -4.56 -9.00 7.67
CA ALA A 45 -4.37 -10.15 6.79
C ALA A 45 -3.45 -11.23 7.41
N ARG A 46 -2.44 -10.86 8.20
CA ARG A 46 -1.57 -11.80 8.93
C ARG A 46 -2.38 -12.56 9.99
N LYS A 47 -3.20 -11.86 10.80
CA LYS A 47 -4.08 -12.47 11.81
C LYS A 47 -5.04 -13.46 11.18
N ARG A 48 -5.76 -13.07 10.12
CA ARG A 48 -6.68 -13.99 9.39
C ARG A 48 -5.97 -15.23 8.86
N ARG A 49 -4.75 -15.08 8.31
CA ARG A 49 -3.97 -16.23 7.85
C ARG A 49 -3.51 -17.13 9.00
N ALA A 50 -3.21 -16.58 10.17
CA ALA A 50 -2.83 -17.38 11.34
C ALA A 50 -3.99 -18.25 11.81
N VAL A 51 -5.20 -17.69 11.94
CA VAL A 51 -6.42 -18.42 12.29
C VAL A 51 -6.68 -19.57 11.31
N ARG A 52 -6.71 -19.28 10.00
CA ARG A 52 -6.92 -20.32 8.97
C ARG A 52 -5.89 -21.45 9.03
N ARG A 53 -4.63 -21.13 9.32
CA ARG A 53 -3.59 -22.16 9.49
C ARG A 53 -3.83 -23.03 10.72
N GLN A 54 -4.33 -22.45 11.80
CA GLN A 54 -4.66 -23.20 13.02
C GLN A 54 -5.85 -24.12 12.76
N GLU A 55 -6.91 -23.62 12.15
CA GLU A 55 -8.09 -24.41 11.75
C GLU A 55 -7.68 -25.58 10.84
N ALA A 56 -6.88 -25.32 9.82
CA ALA A 56 -6.39 -26.36 8.91
C ALA A 56 -5.57 -27.45 9.63
N ARG A 57 -4.84 -27.12 10.70
CA ARG A 57 -4.08 -28.08 11.50
C ARG A 57 -4.95 -28.92 12.43
N GLN A 58 -6.11 -28.40 12.85
CA GLN A 58 -7.04 -29.12 13.73
C GLN A 58 -7.91 -30.12 12.97
N VAL A 59 -8.04 -29.95 11.65
CA VAL A 59 -8.83 -30.81 10.76
C VAL A 59 -8.01 -31.99 10.21
N VAL A 60 -6.69 -31.96 10.36
CA VAL A 60 -5.75 -33.06 10.01
C VAL A 60 -5.51 -33.93 11.24
#